data_AF-A0A525IGX0-F1
#
_entry.id   AF-A0A525IGX0-F1
#
_cell.length_a   1.000
_cell.length_b   1.000
_cell.length_c   1.000
_cell.angle_alpha   90.00
_cell.angle_beta   90.00
_cell.angle_gamma   90.00
#
_symmetry.space_group_name_H-M   'P 1'
#
loop_
_entity.id
_entity.type
_entity.pdbx_description
1 polymer ?
#
loop_
_entity_poly.entity_id
_entity_poly.type
_entity_poly.pdbx_seq_one_letter_code
_entity_poly.pdbx_strand_id
1 'polypeptide(L)' 'SNLMAITGLSMAGHARAVESRAEAEKILAMMPLKYPDSPPLPMKMPDPDEVRLFCVTPTVISVLDYSKGFGHTDLVAC' A
#
# COMPACT_ATOMS: atom_id res chain seq x y z
N SER A 1 -12.53 -2.46 -22.90
CA SER A 1 -11.49 -2.80 -21.89
C SER A 1 -10.26 -3.31 -22.63
N ASN A 2 -9.05 -2.87 -22.25
CA ASN A 2 -7.81 -3.41 -22.81
C ASN A 2 -7.28 -4.50 -21.87
N LEU A 3 -7.56 -5.78 -22.20
CA LEU A 3 -7.13 -6.92 -21.39
C LEU A 3 -5.62 -6.95 -21.18
N MET A 4 -4.85 -6.55 -22.20
CA MET A 4 -3.38 -6.59 -22.17
C MET A 4 -2.76 -5.41 -21.41
N ALA A 5 -3.58 -4.49 -20.86
CA ALA A 5 -3.12 -3.43 -19.97
C ALA A 5 -3.25 -3.81 -18.48
N ILE A 6 -3.70 -5.04 -18.16
CA ILE A 6 -3.79 -5.47 -16.77
C ILE A 6 -2.38 -5.59 -16.18
N THR A 7 -2.15 -4.83 -15.11
CA THR A 7 -1.00 -4.95 -14.24
C THR A 7 -1.46 -5.17 -12.80
N GLY A 8 -0.63 -5.82 -12.01
CA GLY A 8 -0.93 -6.12 -10.61
C GLY A 8 0.33 -6.34 -9.81
N LEU A 9 0.25 -6.04 -8.52
CA LEU A 9 1.31 -6.33 -7.57
C LEU A 9 0.69 -7.05 -6.37
N SER A 10 1.22 -8.23 -6.07
CA SER A 10 0.92 -8.98 -4.85
C SER A 10 2.21 -9.19 -4.08
N MET A 11 2.19 -9.11 -2.75
CA MET A 11 3.40 -9.28 -1.94
C MET A 11 3.12 -10.02 -0.63
N ALA A 12 4.09 -10.82 -0.21
CA ALA A 12 4.24 -11.29 1.16
C ALA A 12 5.33 -10.46 1.86
N GLY A 13 5.17 -10.25 3.17
CA GLY A 13 6.13 -9.47 3.94
C GLY A 13 5.95 -9.62 5.44
N HIS A 14 6.95 -9.18 6.20
CA HIS A 14 6.90 -9.13 7.65
C HIS A 14 6.25 -7.83 8.12
N ALA A 15 5.23 -7.94 8.96
CA ALA A 15 4.58 -6.78 9.58
C ALA A 15 5.16 -6.53 10.97
N ARG A 16 5.57 -5.30 11.25
CA ARG A 16 5.84 -4.80 12.60
C ARG A 16 4.80 -3.76 12.99
N ALA A 17 4.34 -3.80 14.22
CA ALA A 17 3.52 -2.72 14.74
C ALA A 17 4.35 -1.42 14.81
N VAL A 18 3.73 -0.30 14.48
CA VAL A 18 4.29 1.03 14.79
C VAL A 18 4.00 1.31 16.26
N GLU A 19 5.04 1.47 17.07
CA GLU A 19 4.92 1.68 18.52
C GLU A 19 5.06 3.15 18.92
N SER A 20 5.79 3.93 18.12
CA SER A 20 5.96 5.36 18.37
C SER A 20 4.71 6.11 17.97
N ARG A 21 4.08 6.78 18.94
CA ARG A 21 2.94 7.66 18.68
C ARG A 21 3.30 8.77 17.68
N ALA A 22 4.48 9.37 17.82
CA ALA A 22 4.95 10.41 16.90
C ALA A 22 5.15 9.89 15.47
N GLU A 23 5.61 8.64 15.30
CA GLU A 23 5.70 7.98 13.98
C GLU A 23 4.30 7.76 13.39
N ALA A 24 3.34 7.30 14.22
CA ALA A 24 1.97 7.09 13.79
C ALA A 24 1.26 8.38 13.36
N GLU A 25 1.42 9.47 14.11
CA GLU A 25 0.87 10.79 13.77
C GLU A 25 1.41 11.27 12.42
N LYS A 26 2.72 11.12 12.19
CA LYS A 26 3.35 11.45 10.91
C LYS A 26 2.79 10.63 9.75
N ILE A 27 2.60 9.31 9.94
CA ILE A 27 2.06 8.42 8.90
C ILE A 27 0.61 8.79 8.57
N LEU A 28 -0.22 9.02 9.58
CA LEU A 28 -1.63 9.41 9.39
C LEU A 28 -1.74 10.76 8.66
N ALA A 29 -0.88 11.72 8.97
CA ALA A 29 -0.83 13.00 8.26
C ALA A 29 -0.45 12.87 6.78
N MET A 30 0.26 11.80 6.39
CA MET A 30 0.60 11.53 4.98
C MET A 30 -0.54 10.90 4.18
N MET A 31 -1.50 10.21 4.82
CA MET A 31 -2.61 9.54 4.12
C MET A 31 -3.43 10.48 3.20
N PRO A 32 -3.88 11.67 3.63
CA PRO A 32 -4.63 12.57 2.75
C PRO A 32 -3.79 13.10 1.58
N LEU A 33 -2.47 13.17 1.73
CA LEU A 33 -1.57 13.67 0.68
C LEU A 33 -1.49 12.73 -0.54
N LYS A 34 -1.94 11.47 -0.40
CA LYS A 34 -1.96 10.51 -1.51
C LYS A 34 -2.88 10.95 -2.65
N TYR A 35 -3.92 11.73 -2.35
CA TYR A 35 -4.91 12.20 -3.32
C TYR A 35 -5.16 13.70 -3.10
N PRO A 36 -4.23 14.57 -3.51
CA PRO A 36 -4.29 16.00 -3.18
C PRO A 36 -5.51 16.71 -3.79
N ASP A 37 -5.99 16.23 -4.94
CA ASP A 37 -7.17 16.78 -5.63
C ASP A 37 -8.50 16.17 -5.14
N SER A 38 -8.45 15.23 -4.19
CA SER A 38 -9.66 14.63 -3.65
C SER A 38 -10.40 15.62 -2.76
N PRO A 39 -11.73 15.66 -2.77
CA PRO A 39 -12.48 16.39 -1.77
C PRO A 39 -12.07 15.89 -0.36
N PRO A 40 -12.17 16.75 0.67
CA PRO A 40 -11.88 16.35 2.03
C PRO A 40 -12.58 15.04 2.36
N LEU A 41 -11.84 14.13 3.01
CA LEU A 41 -12.41 12.86 3.45
C LEU A 41 -13.71 13.14 4.23
N PRO A 42 -14.81 12.43 3.94
CA PRO A 42 -16.11 12.66 4.59
C PRO A 42 -16.12 12.23 6.07
N MET A 43 -14.95 11.97 6.64
CA MET A 43 -14.72 11.50 8.00
C MET A 43 -13.45 12.16 8.54
N LYS A 44 -13.43 12.39 9.85
CA LYS A 44 -12.24 12.85 10.57
C LYS A 44 -11.13 11.81 10.43
N MET A 45 -9.87 12.24 10.32
CA MET A 45 -8.77 11.31 10.43
C MET A 45 -8.66 10.69 11.82
N PRO A 46 -8.45 9.37 11.91
CA PRO A 46 -8.33 8.70 13.19
C PRO A 46 -7.08 9.19 13.92
N ASP A 47 -7.12 9.13 15.23
CA ASP A 47 -5.96 9.27 16.11
C ASP A 47 -5.16 7.96 16.17
N PRO A 48 -3.84 7.99 16.44
CA PRO A 48 -3.06 6.77 16.70
C PRO A 48 -3.65 5.82 17.76
N ASP A 49 -4.47 6.31 18.69
CA ASP A 49 -5.12 5.46 19.71
C ASP A 49 -6.38 4.75 19.19
N GLU A 50 -6.91 5.18 18.03
CA GLU A 50 -8.12 4.62 17.40
C GLU A 50 -7.79 3.54 16.35
N VAL A 51 -6.53 3.46 15.89
CA VAL A 51 -6.09 2.54 14.83
C VAL A 51 -4.72 1.94 15.12
N ARG A 52 -4.48 0.70 14.67
CA ARG A 52 -3.15 0.08 14.73
C ARG A 52 -2.47 0.11 13.37
N LEU A 53 -1.35 0.82 13.30
CA LEU A 53 -0.53 0.88 12.09
C LEU A 53 0.52 -0.24 12.08
N PHE A 54 0.72 -0.82 10.90
CA PHE A 54 1.75 -1.82 10.65
C PHE A 54 2.66 -1.36 9.52
N CYS A 55 3.96 -1.39 9.77
CA CYS A 55 4.97 -1.27 8.73
C CYS A 55 5.23 -2.66 8.16
N VAL A 56 4.98 -2.84 6.86
CA VAL A 56 5.19 -4.11 6.16
C VAL A 56 6.49 -4.03 5.37
N THR A 57 7.41 -4.95 5.65
CA THR A 57 8.66 -5.12 4.90
C THR A 57 8.48 -6.27 3.92
N PRO A 58 8.47 -6.02 2.59
CA PRO A 58 8.30 -7.07 1.59
C PRO A 58 9.42 -8.11 1.65
N THR A 59 9.08 -9.38 1.42
CA THR A 59 10.03 -10.49 1.28
C THR A 59 9.90 -11.19 -0.07
N VAL A 60 8.67 -11.27 -0.59
CA VAL A 60 8.38 -11.85 -1.90
C VAL A 60 7.33 -10.99 -2.58
N ILE A 61 7.56 -10.62 -3.83
CA ILE A 61 6.67 -9.80 -4.65
C ILE A 61 6.39 -10.55 -5.96
N SER A 62 5.12 -10.61 -6.34
CA SER A 62 4.62 -11.16 -7.59
C SER A 62 4.07 -10.01 -8.43
N VAL A 63 4.69 -9.74 -9.58
CA VAL A 63 4.33 -8.64 -10.48
C VAL A 63 3.62 -9.21 -11.70
N LEU A 64 2.32 -8.98 -11.81
CA LEU A 64 1.49 -9.34 -12.96
C LEU A 64 1.62 -8.26 -14.04
N ASP A 65 1.96 -8.64 -15.27
CA ASP A 65 2.07 -7.71 -16.40
C ASP A 65 1.62 -8.37 -17.71
N TYR A 66 0.35 -8.19 -18.08
CA TYR A 66 -0.21 -8.79 -19.29
C TYR A 66 0.33 -8.19 -20.59
N SER A 67 1.04 -7.06 -20.54
CA SER A 67 1.70 -6.51 -21.73
C SER A 67 2.82 -7.42 -22.24
N LYS A 68 3.35 -8.30 -21.37
CA LYS A 68 4.37 -9.32 -21.68
C LYS A 68 3.77 -10.66 -22.11
N GLY A 69 2.45 -10.82 -22.02
CA GLY A 69 1.73 -12.05 -22.33
C GLY A 69 0.62 -12.33 -21.31
N PHE A 70 -0.46 -12.97 -21.75
CA PHE A 70 -1.58 -13.30 -20.86
C PHE A 70 -1.10 -14.21 -19.71
N GLY A 71 -1.32 -13.77 -18.47
CA GLY A 71 -0.89 -14.49 -17.27
C GLY A 71 0.57 -14.26 -16.86
N HIS A 72 1.34 -13.44 -17.59
CA HIS A 72 2.76 -13.24 -17.29
C HIS A 72 2.97 -12.63 -15.91
N THR A 73 3.81 -13.29 -15.11
CA THR A 73 4.11 -12.89 -13.74
C THR A 73 5.60 -13.00 -13.50
N ASP A 74 6.21 -11.91 -13.01
CA ASP A 74 7.59 -11.87 -12.55
C ASP A 74 7.63 -12.06 -11.03
N LEU A 75 8.51 -12.94 -10.55
CA LEU A 75 8.78 -13.11 -9.12
C LEU A 75 10.01 -12.29 -8.73
N VAL A 76 9.87 -11.45 -7.71
CA VAL A 76 10.96 -10.67 -7.12
C VAL A 76 11.11 -11.08 -5.66
N ALA A 77 12.31 -11.53 -5.27
CA ALA A 77 12.68 -11.78 -3.89
C ALA A 77 13.53 -10.61 -3.37
N CYS A 78 13.31 -10.21 -2.12
CA CYS A 78 13.98 -9.08 -1.47
C CYS A 78 14.96 -9.53 -0.37
#